data_AF-A0A2I0I1N7-F1
#
_entry.id   AF-A0A2I0I1N7-F1
#
_cell.length_a   1.000
_cell.length_b   1.000
_cell.length_c   1.000
_cell.angle_alpha   90.00
_cell.angle_beta   90.00
_cell.angle_gamma   90.00
#
_symmetry.space_group_name_H-M   'P 1'
#
loop_
_entity.id
_entity.type
_entity.pdbx_description
1 polymer ?
#
loop_
_entity_poly.entity_id
_entity_poly.type
_entity_poly.pdbx_seq_one_letter_code
_entity_poly.pdbx_strand_id
1 'polypeptide(L)'
;MATARVIPAAAAASCLFSKTPFLRPLGPNTLCFNRKQLSSSTSRRLFTCSAIYNPQGTLTAIRDWFRDYKIPDGKPANKFGLGNKPANKDYALKVITETNESWAKLVKRSIPPGELSLV
;
A
#
# COMPACT_ATOMS: atom_id res chain seq x y z
N MET A 1 -37.73 -25.05 -35.65
CA MET A 1 -36.99 -24.23 -36.64
C MET A 1 -35.63 -23.91 -36.03
N ALA A 2 -34.58 -24.63 -36.42
CA ALA A 2 -33.22 -24.45 -35.92
C ALA A 2 -32.34 -24.02 -37.09
N THR A 3 -31.59 -22.94 -36.93
CA THR A 3 -30.60 -22.48 -37.92
C THR A 3 -29.22 -22.59 -37.29
N ALA A 4 -28.50 -23.64 -37.64
CA ALA A 4 -27.07 -23.78 -37.39
C ALA A 4 -26.30 -22.96 -38.43
N ARG A 5 -25.23 -22.26 -38.02
CA ARG A 5 -24.15 -21.84 -38.93
C ARG A 5 -22.79 -22.05 -38.25
N VAL A 6 -21.88 -22.51 -39.10
CA VAL A 6 -20.64 -23.22 -38.80
C VAL A 6 -19.46 -22.24 -38.71
N ILE A 7 -18.51 -22.60 -37.87
CA ILE A 7 -17.21 -21.95 -37.60
C ILE A 7 -16.24 -22.17 -38.77
N PRO A 8 -15.28 -21.27 -39.00
CA PRO A 8 -13.92 -21.73 -39.31
C PRO A 8 -12.91 -21.20 -38.29
N ALA A 9 -12.14 -22.14 -37.76
CA ALA A 9 -10.99 -21.91 -36.90
C ALA A 9 -9.83 -21.31 -37.70
N ALA A 10 -9.13 -20.34 -37.12
CA ALA A 10 -7.84 -19.88 -37.65
C ALA A 10 -6.85 -19.63 -36.50
N ALA A 11 -5.83 -20.48 -36.50
CA ALA A 11 -4.42 -20.33 -36.10
C ALA A 11 -4.05 -19.53 -34.84
N ALA A 12 -3.32 -20.24 -33.98
CA ALA A 12 -2.55 -19.70 -32.86
C ALA A 12 -1.48 -18.68 -33.30
N ALA A 13 -1.35 -17.60 -32.54
CA ALA A 13 -0.11 -16.86 -32.40
C ALA A 13 0.01 -16.36 -30.95
N SER A 14 0.74 -17.13 -30.16
CA SER A 14 1.27 -16.75 -28.86
C SER A 14 2.22 -15.55 -29.04
N CYS A 15 1.82 -14.37 -28.56
CA CYS A 15 2.69 -13.19 -28.53
C CYS A 15 2.66 -12.58 -27.13
N LEU A 16 3.77 -12.77 -26.42
CA LEU A 16 4.05 -12.29 -25.08
C LEU A 16 3.84 -10.75 -25.00
N PHE A 17 3.14 -10.28 -23.97
CA PHE A 17 3.11 -8.86 -23.61
C PHE A 17 4.50 -8.41 -23.12
N SER A 18 5.39 -8.12 -24.05
CA SER A 18 6.61 -7.36 -23.80
C SER A 18 6.22 -5.89 -23.61
N LYS A 19 6.46 -5.36 -22.41
CA LYS A 19 6.42 -3.93 -22.10
C LYS A 19 7.41 -3.19 -23.01
N THR A 20 6.90 -2.48 -24.02
CA THR A 20 7.65 -1.45 -24.74
C THR A 20 7.11 -0.08 -24.34
N PRO A 21 7.99 0.88 -24.01
CA PRO A 21 7.57 2.20 -23.56
C PRO A 21 7.01 3.00 -24.74
N PHE A 22 5.91 3.69 -24.50
CA PHE A 22 5.31 4.69 -25.39
C PHE A 22 6.38 5.71 -25.83
N LEU A 23 6.81 5.67 -27.09
CA LEU A 23 7.55 6.76 -27.73
C LEU A 23 6.53 7.66 -28.43
N ARG A 24 6.29 8.83 -27.83
CA ARG A 24 5.49 9.91 -28.42
C ARG A 24 6.40 10.79 -29.29
N PRO A 25 5.95 11.31 -30.45
CA PRO A 25 6.77 12.20 -31.27
C PRO A 25 7.01 13.55 -30.57
N LEU A 26 8.25 14.02 -30.58
CA LEU A 26 8.67 15.33 -30.06
C LEU A 26 8.22 16.43 -31.03
N GLY A 27 7.35 17.33 -30.55
CA GLY A 27 7.08 18.63 -31.18
C GLY A 27 8.16 19.68 -30.85
N PRO A 28 8.13 20.86 -31.50
CA PRO A 28 9.26 21.79 -31.58
C PRO A 28 9.51 22.66 -30.33
N ASN A 29 9.20 22.18 -29.13
CA ASN A 29 9.52 22.86 -27.87
C ASN A 29 10.49 22.02 -27.03
N THR A 30 11.73 21.92 -27.50
CA THR A 30 12.84 21.30 -26.77
C THR A 30 13.20 22.18 -25.58
N LEU A 31 12.80 21.79 -24.37
CA LEU A 31 13.39 22.34 -23.15
C LEU A 31 14.85 21.86 -23.09
N CYS A 32 15.75 22.74 -23.49
CA CYS A 32 17.19 22.53 -23.37
C CYS A 32 17.55 22.35 -21.89
N PHE A 33 17.84 21.12 -21.46
CA PHE A 33 18.50 20.88 -20.17
C PHE A 33 19.95 21.34 -20.28
N ASN A 34 20.15 22.65 -20.06
CA ASN A 34 21.47 23.22 -19.90
C ASN A 34 22.03 22.72 -18.56
N ARG A 35 22.96 21.76 -18.61
CA ARG A 35 23.77 21.32 -17.48
C ARG A 35 24.73 22.46 -17.12
N LYS A 36 24.21 23.47 -16.41
CA LYS A 36 25.07 24.37 -15.66
C LYS A 36 25.60 23.58 -14.47
N GLN A 37 26.91 23.37 -14.47
CA GLN A 37 27.69 22.86 -13.35
C GLN A 37 27.41 23.77 -12.14
N LEU A 38 26.49 23.34 -11.27
CA LEU A 38 26.20 24.03 -10.03
C LEU A 38 27.24 23.57 -9.01
N SER A 39 28.06 24.54 -8.59
CA SER A 39 28.99 24.48 -7.46
C SER A 39 28.43 23.63 -6.32
N SER A 40 29.27 22.77 -5.77
CA SER A 40 29.01 21.90 -4.62
C SER A 40 28.62 22.72 -3.39
N SER A 41 27.33 23.06 -3.30
CA SER A 41 26.70 23.32 -2.02
C SER A 41 25.83 22.10 -1.75
N THR A 42 26.38 21.15 -1.00
CA THR A 42 25.62 20.06 -0.41
C THR A 42 24.61 20.68 0.54
N SER A 43 23.47 21.13 0.00
CA SER A 43 22.29 21.41 0.79
C SER A 43 21.88 20.07 1.37
N ARG A 44 22.36 19.80 2.59
CA ARG A 44 21.79 18.80 3.47
C ARG A 44 20.36 19.26 3.75
N ARG A 45 19.45 19.06 2.80
CA ARG A 45 18.03 18.95 3.10
C ARG A 45 17.93 17.70 3.96
N LEU A 46 18.09 17.91 5.25
CA LEU A 46 17.64 16.97 6.26
C LEU A 46 16.17 16.70 5.90
N PHE A 47 15.89 15.50 5.44
CA PHE A 47 14.53 14.97 5.40
C PHE A 47 14.06 14.71 6.85
N THR A 48 14.27 15.66 7.76
CA THR A 48 13.56 15.68 9.02
C THR A 48 12.14 16.04 8.64
N CYS A 49 11.35 15.01 8.34
CA CYS A 49 9.93 15.14 8.13
C CYS A 49 9.33 15.67 9.44
N SER A 50 9.27 17.00 9.59
CA SER A 50 8.72 17.64 10.78
C SER A 50 7.24 17.30 10.98
N ALA A 51 6.56 16.78 9.95
CA ALA A 51 5.22 16.22 10.06
C ALA A 51 5.14 14.95 10.94
N ILE A 52 6.26 14.23 11.13
CA ILE A 52 6.36 13.13 12.09
C ILE A 52 6.21 13.64 13.53
N TYR A 53 6.59 14.90 13.80
CA TYR A 53 6.67 15.47 15.15
C TYR A 53 5.58 16.50 15.50
N ASN A 54 4.55 16.69 14.65
CA ASN A 54 3.34 17.43 15.03
C ASN A 54 2.19 16.46 15.39
N PRO A 55 2.13 15.94 16.64
CA PRO A 55 1.25 14.83 17.00
C PRO A 55 -0.24 15.16 16.93
N GLN A 56 -0.62 16.44 17.04
CA GLN A 56 -2.03 16.83 17.15
C GLN A 56 -2.81 16.62 15.85
N GLY A 57 -2.20 16.93 14.69
CA GLY A 57 -2.81 16.70 13.38
C GLY A 57 -2.62 15.27 12.88
N THR A 58 -1.45 14.68 13.15
CA THR A 58 -1.06 13.38 12.60
C THR A 58 -1.92 12.22 13.12
N LEU A 59 -2.28 12.22 14.40
CA LEU A 59 -3.13 11.15 14.96
C LEU A 59 -4.53 11.13 14.35
N THR A 60 -5.12 12.31 14.14
CA THR A 60 -6.44 12.44 13.50
C THR A 60 -6.40 11.99 12.05
N ALA A 61 -5.38 12.41 11.30
CA ALA A 61 -5.21 12.02 9.89
C ALA A 61 -5.01 10.50 9.74
N ILE A 62 -4.20 9.87 10.60
CA ILE A 62 -4.01 8.42 10.59
C ILE A 62 -5.32 7.68 10.88
N ARG A 63 -6.07 8.13 11.90
CA ARG A 63 -7.36 7.52 12.25
C ARG A 63 -8.37 7.63 11.11
N ASP A 64 -8.48 8.80 10.50
CA ASP A 64 -9.42 9.05 9.42
C ASP A 64 -9.06 8.23 8.17
N TRP A 65 -7.76 8.09 7.88
CA TRP A 65 -7.30 7.20 6.81
C TRP A 65 -7.73 5.75 7.06
N PHE A 66 -7.46 5.19 8.25
CA PHE A 66 -7.86 3.82 8.59
C PHE A 66 -9.38 3.62 8.64
N ARG A 67 -10.15 4.69 8.88
CA ARG A 67 -11.62 4.66 8.83
C ARG A 67 -12.11 4.49 7.39
N ASP A 68 -11.57 5.28 6.46
CA ASP A 68 -12.20 5.49 5.15
C ASP A 68 -11.52 4.74 4.00
N TYR A 69 -10.31 4.18 4.18
CA TYR A 69 -9.52 3.64 3.06
C TYR A 69 -10.21 2.52 2.26
N LYS A 70 -11.18 1.80 2.85
CA LYS A 70 -11.94 0.73 2.18
C LYS A 70 -13.23 1.22 1.51
N ILE A 71 -13.64 2.47 1.73
CA ILE A 71 -14.89 3.03 1.16
C ILE A 71 -14.84 3.08 -0.37
N PRO A 72 -13.72 3.43 -1.04
CA PRO A 72 -13.64 3.36 -2.49
C PRO A 72 -13.91 1.96 -3.07
N ASP A 73 -13.65 0.90 -2.30
CA ASP A 73 -13.94 -0.48 -2.68
C ASP A 73 -15.42 -0.88 -2.41
N GLY A 74 -16.27 0.06 -2.00
CA GLY A 74 -17.67 -0.19 -1.62
C GLY A 74 -17.86 -0.84 -0.25
N LYS A 75 -16.81 -0.93 0.57
CA LYS A 75 -16.89 -1.51 1.93
C LYS A 75 -17.25 -0.42 2.94
N PRO A 76 -17.93 -0.78 4.05
CA PRO A 76 -18.25 0.19 5.09
C PRO A 76 -16.99 0.73 5.78
N ALA A 77 -17.13 1.92 6.38
CA ALA A 77 -16.09 2.54 7.19
C ALA A 77 -15.67 1.62 8.37
N ASN A 78 -14.37 1.60 8.66
CA ASN A 78 -13.84 0.81 9.77
C ASN A 78 -14.25 1.43 11.13
N LYS A 79 -14.46 0.57 12.13
CA LYS A 79 -14.76 0.97 13.51
C LYS A 79 -13.54 0.69 14.40
N PHE A 80 -13.30 1.53 15.41
CA PHE A 80 -12.22 1.32 16.37
C PHE A 80 -12.77 0.99 17.76
N GLY A 81 -12.01 0.19 18.51
CA GLY A 81 -12.25 -0.04 19.94
C GLY A 81 -11.80 1.15 20.80
N LEU A 82 -11.74 0.94 22.12
CA LEU A 82 -11.20 1.91 23.09
C LEU A 82 -11.79 3.34 22.99
N GLY A 83 -13.07 3.44 22.58
CA GLY A 83 -13.76 4.71 22.43
C GLY A 83 -13.17 5.63 21.34
N ASN A 84 -12.57 5.07 20.29
CA ASN A 84 -11.92 5.81 19.19
C ASN A 84 -10.75 6.70 19.65
N LYS A 85 -10.10 6.36 20.76
CA LYS A 85 -8.94 7.08 21.30
C LYS A 85 -7.67 6.23 21.20
N PRO A 86 -6.51 6.84 20.93
CA PRO A 86 -5.23 6.14 20.99
C PRO A 86 -4.97 5.68 22.42
N ALA A 87 -4.48 4.44 22.57
CA ALA A 87 -4.05 3.92 23.85
C ALA A 87 -2.72 4.54 24.30
N ASN A 88 -2.43 4.46 25.60
CA ASN A 88 -1.13 4.85 26.14
C ASN A 88 -0.05 3.82 25.78
N LYS A 89 1.21 4.21 26.01
CA LYS A 89 2.39 3.37 25.75
C LYS A 89 2.31 2.02 26.46
N ASP A 90 1.89 2.00 27.72
CA ASP A 90 1.88 0.76 28.52
C ASP A 90 0.88 -0.25 27.98
N TYR A 91 -0.31 0.20 27.56
CA TYR A 91 -1.27 -0.66 26.89
C TYR A 91 -0.73 -1.19 25.55
N ALA A 92 -0.09 -0.32 24.76
CA ALA A 92 0.51 -0.75 23.49
C ALA A 92 1.61 -1.81 23.71
N LEU A 93 2.47 -1.64 24.71
CA LEU A 93 3.50 -2.62 25.07
C LEU A 93 2.87 -3.95 25.49
N LYS A 94 1.78 -3.92 26.26
CA LYS A 94 1.05 -5.14 26.65
C LYS A 94 0.51 -5.91 25.43
N VAL A 95 -0.12 -5.21 24.48
CA VAL A 95 -0.64 -5.85 23.25
C VAL A 95 0.49 -6.44 22.41
N ILE A 96 1.64 -5.76 22.33
CA ILE A 96 2.83 -6.26 21.63
C ILE A 96 3.34 -7.55 22.29
N THR A 97 3.44 -7.58 23.63
CA THR A 97 3.90 -8.78 24.34
C THR A 97 2.94 -9.96 24.15
N GLU A 98 1.63 -9.74 24.26
CA GLU A 98 0.61 -10.79 24.06
C GLU A 98 0.64 -11.37 22.64
N THR A 99 0.79 -10.50 21.63
CA THR A 99 0.88 -10.92 20.23
C THR A 99 2.19 -11.69 19.96
N ASN A 100 3.30 -11.26 20.55
CA ASN A 100 4.58 -11.94 20.43
C ASN A 100 4.57 -13.33 21.10
N GLU A 101 3.93 -13.47 22.26
CA GLU A 101 3.74 -14.78 22.89
C GLU A 101 2.88 -15.72 22.03
N SER A 102 1.81 -15.19 21.45
CA SER A 102 0.94 -15.93 20.53
C SER A 102 1.71 -16.40 19.29
N TRP A 103 2.54 -15.52 18.71
CA TRP A 103 3.44 -15.86 17.62
C TRP A 103 4.49 -16.92 18.02
N ALA A 104 5.10 -16.81 19.20
CA ALA A 104 6.10 -17.77 19.67
C ALA A 104 5.51 -19.18 19.85
N LYS A 105 4.28 -19.29 20.36
CA LYS A 105 3.54 -20.56 20.46
C LYS A 105 3.25 -21.14 19.06
N LEU A 106 2.85 -20.28 18.12
CA LEU A 106 2.59 -20.68 16.74
C LEU A 106 3.84 -21.25 16.07
N VAL A 107 4.99 -20.58 16.17
CA VAL A 107 6.26 -21.04 15.57
C VAL A 107 6.73 -22.36 16.17
N LYS A 108 6.51 -22.57 17.47
CA LYS A 108 6.83 -23.82 18.15
C LYS A 108 5.86 -24.97 17.82
N ARG A 109 4.81 -24.72 17.03
CA ARG A 109 3.71 -25.66 16.73
C ARG A 109 3.07 -26.21 18.01
N SER A 110 3.04 -25.40 19.07
CA SER A 110 2.41 -25.76 20.35
C SER A 110 0.92 -25.44 20.38
N ILE A 111 0.33 -25.13 19.22
CA ILE A 111 -1.09 -24.78 19.03
C ILE A 111 -1.68 -25.84 18.10
N PRO A 112 -2.88 -26.39 18.37
CA PRO A 112 -3.50 -27.38 17.51
C PRO A 112 -3.73 -26.85 16.08
N PRO A 113 -3.62 -27.72 15.06
CA PRO A 113 -3.88 -27.34 13.68
C PRO A 113 -5.35 -26.94 13.51
N GLY A 114 -5.59 -25.77 12.91
CA GLY A 114 -6.93 -25.21 12.70
C GLY A 114 -7.30 -24.04 13.62
N GLU A 115 -6.50 -23.77 14.66
CA GLU A 115 -6.72 -22.65 15.59
C GLU A 115 -6.01 -21.35 15.16
N LEU A 116 -5.40 -21.34 13.97
CA LEU A 116 -4.96 -20.11 13.30
C LEU A 116 -6.18 -19.30 12.86
N SER A 117 -6.78 -18.56 13.78
CA SER A 117 -7.85 -17.63 13.47
C SER A 117 -7.27 -16.41 12.74
N LEU A 118 -7.29 -16.47 11.41
CA LEU A 118 -7.25 -15.29 10.57
C LEU A 118 -8.65 -14.65 10.64
N VAL A 119 -8.91 -13.95 11.75
CA VAL A 119 -10.10 -13.08 11.87
C VAL A 119 -10.04 -12.01 10.78
#